data_AF-B5RP08-F1
#
_entry.id   AF-B5RP08-F1
#
_cell.length_a   1.000
_cell.length_b   1.000
_cell.length_c   1.000
_cell.angle_alpha   90.00
_cell.angle_beta   90.00
_cell.angle_gamma   90.00
#
_symmetry.space_group_name_H-M   'P 1'
#
loop_
_entity.id
_entity.type
_entity.pdbx_description
1 polymer ?
#
loop_
_entity_poly.entity_id
_entity_poly.type
_entity_poly.pdbx_seq_one_letter_code
_entity_poly.pdbx_strand_id
1 'polypeptide(L)'
;MKKEKKEEGKVRVVILMMMMVMMMMGCNSGGVKDPEKVFLSEMVNLGKGFLDVFVSFGDMITGTLGIKAETKKSDIGKYFSDIEKTMISVKEKLQSEVVKNGNYEKVKTVVEHFITGTLDKIVAGVKEAAKGATGDIAIGNAVKNEDAKPAEAASINALVKGIKEVVDVVLKKGEGDSNATKTGDTEKKSIGKLLSGKGANSGTEQQAAAASASIGAVSGADILQAIANSGEAAAGKADDKDLAVASANKDAVIAGGIALRAMAKGGQLAAKNGEDKSEYAVNGASASAVNKTLSTLIIAIRNTVDSGLKKINETLATIKQEDKTSEASGVQQQ
;
A
#
# COMPACT_ATOMS: atom_id res chain seq x y z
N MET A 1 -34.68 -91.52 -25.30
CA MET A 1 -33.69 -90.43 -25.15
C MET A 1 -34.14 -89.24 -25.98
N LYS A 2 -34.21 -88.06 -25.33
CA LYS A 2 -33.95 -86.66 -25.78
C LYS A 2 -34.29 -86.29 -27.24
N LYS A 3 -35.33 -85.49 -27.51
CA LYS A 3 -35.47 -84.00 -27.43
C LYS A 3 -34.41 -83.24 -28.22
N GLU A 4 -34.81 -82.62 -29.32
CA GLU A 4 -34.24 -81.37 -29.86
C GLU A 4 -35.22 -80.72 -30.86
N LYS A 5 -35.06 -79.41 -31.08
CA LYS A 5 -35.96 -78.43 -31.75
C LYS A 5 -36.90 -77.67 -30.82
N LYS A 6 -36.33 -76.76 -30.03
CA LYS A 6 -37.05 -75.63 -29.44
C LYS A 6 -36.15 -74.42 -29.19
N GLU A 7 -35.49 -73.87 -30.22
CA GLU A 7 -34.65 -72.67 -30.03
C GLU A 7 -34.81 -71.53 -31.06
N GLU A 8 -35.66 -71.64 -32.09
CA GLU A 8 -35.74 -70.56 -33.10
C GLU A 8 -36.71 -69.42 -32.75
N GLY A 9 -37.63 -69.62 -31.80
CA GLY A 9 -38.62 -68.61 -31.39
C GLY A 9 -38.12 -67.58 -30.36
N LYS A 10 -37.06 -67.88 -29.61
CA LYS A 10 -36.52 -66.97 -28.58
C LYS A 10 -35.61 -65.89 -29.16
N VAL A 11 -34.88 -66.20 -30.25
CA VAL A 11 -33.89 -65.28 -30.83
C VAL A 11 -34.55 -64.10 -31.52
N ARG A 12 -35.70 -64.28 -32.20
CA ARG A 12 -36.43 -63.17 -32.83
C ARG A 12 -37.06 -62.21 -31.83
N VAL A 13 -37.55 -62.71 -30.69
CA VAL A 13 -38.09 -61.85 -29.63
C VAL A 13 -36.97 -61.08 -28.94
N VAL A 14 -35.81 -61.69 -28.72
CA VAL A 14 -34.65 -60.99 -28.17
C VAL A 14 -34.13 -59.93 -29.14
N ILE A 15 -34.03 -60.21 -30.45
CA ILE A 15 -33.54 -59.20 -31.42
C ILE A 15 -34.52 -58.03 -31.59
N LEU A 16 -35.84 -58.27 -31.61
CA LEU A 16 -36.83 -57.19 -31.65
C LEU A 16 -36.88 -56.40 -30.34
N MET A 17 -36.70 -57.05 -29.20
CA MET A 17 -36.62 -56.38 -27.90
C MET A 17 -35.28 -55.65 -27.70
N MET A 18 -34.20 -56.07 -28.37
CA MET A 18 -32.91 -55.38 -28.37
C MET A 18 -32.85 -54.22 -29.39
N MET A 19 -33.62 -54.28 -30.49
CA MET A 19 -33.81 -53.15 -31.41
C MET A 19 -34.78 -52.09 -30.88
N MET A 20 -35.77 -52.45 -30.06
CA MET A 20 -36.64 -51.47 -29.39
C MET A 20 -35.95 -50.73 -28.22
N VAL A 21 -34.87 -51.28 -27.65
CA VAL A 21 -34.07 -50.60 -26.63
C VAL A 21 -33.07 -49.60 -27.23
N MET A 22 -32.78 -49.67 -28.53
CA MET A 22 -31.95 -48.67 -29.23
C MET A 22 -32.73 -47.46 -29.78
N MET A 23 -34.07 -47.47 -29.73
CA MET A 23 -34.90 -46.31 -30.11
C MET A 23 -35.41 -45.48 -28.91
N MET A 24 -34.79 -45.64 -27.74
CA MET A 24 -34.93 -44.71 -26.61
C MET A 24 -33.59 -44.10 -26.18
N MET A 25 -32.73 -43.77 -27.14
CA MET A 25 -31.90 -42.57 -26.99
C MET A 25 -32.69 -41.37 -27.49
N GLY A 26 -33.83 -41.12 -26.82
CA GLY A 26 -34.34 -39.76 -26.76
C GLY A 26 -33.24 -38.88 -26.18
N CYS A 27 -33.14 -37.66 -26.68
CA CYS A 27 -32.38 -36.57 -26.07
C CYS A 27 -32.78 -36.42 -24.59
N ASN A 28 -32.15 -37.19 -23.72
CA ASN A 28 -32.15 -37.02 -22.28
C ASN A 28 -30.69 -36.86 -21.85
N SER A 29 -30.08 -35.76 -22.32
CA SER A 29 -28.80 -35.25 -21.81
C SER A 29 -29.03 -34.62 -20.43
N GLY A 30 -29.56 -35.41 -19.50
CA GLY A 30 -29.55 -35.09 -18.09
C GLY A 30 -28.26 -35.58 -17.48
N GLY A 31 -27.29 -34.69 -17.23
CA GLY A 31 -26.21 -34.98 -16.29
C GLY A 31 -24.81 -34.47 -16.62
N VAL A 32 -24.48 -34.19 -17.88
CA VAL A 32 -23.20 -33.55 -18.22
C VAL A 32 -23.45 -32.05 -18.34
N LYS A 33 -22.97 -31.27 -17.37
CA LYS A 33 -23.02 -29.82 -17.50
C LYS A 33 -22.25 -29.43 -18.76
N ASP A 34 -22.92 -28.68 -19.62
CA ASP A 34 -22.35 -28.07 -20.82
C ASP A 34 -21.02 -27.36 -20.46
N PRO A 35 -19.88 -27.80 -21.00
CA PRO A 35 -18.55 -27.27 -20.65
C PRO A 35 -18.46 -25.75 -20.79
N GLU A 36 -19.15 -25.17 -21.77
CA GLU A 36 -19.21 -23.73 -21.99
C GLU A 36 -19.97 -23.04 -20.84
N LYS A 37 -21.10 -23.60 -20.41
CA LYS A 37 -21.86 -23.07 -19.27
C LYS A 37 -21.11 -23.20 -17.94
N VAL A 38 -20.35 -24.28 -17.76
CA VAL A 38 -19.47 -24.45 -16.59
C VAL A 38 -18.39 -23.39 -16.58
N PHE A 39 -17.71 -23.20 -17.72
CA PHE A 39 -16.67 -22.19 -17.88
C PHE A 39 -17.20 -20.77 -17.60
N LEU A 40 -18.33 -20.38 -18.21
CA LEU A 40 -18.94 -19.08 -17.99
C LEU A 40 -19.34 -18.88 -16.51
N SER A 41 -19.88 -19.91 -15.86
CA SER A 41 -20.21 -19.85 -14.44
C SER A 41 -18.97 -19.66 -13.55
N GLU A 42 -17.84 -20.31 -13.89
CA GLU A 42 -16.56 -20.14 -13.18
C GLU A 42 -16.02 -18.73 -13.36
N MET A 43 -16.06 -18.18 -14.58
CA MET A 43 -15.66 -16.79 -14.86
C MET A 43 -16.51 -15.77 -14.11
N VAL A 44 -17.83 -15.99 -14.02
CA VAL A 44 -18.73 -15.12 -13.23
C VAL A 44 -18.37 -15.16 -11.74
N ASN A 45 -18.13 -16.34 -11.19
CA ASN A 45 -17.75 -16.48 -9.78
C ASN A 45 -16.39 -15.83 -9.49
N LEU A 46 -15.41 -16.04 -10.38
CA LEU A 46 -14.07 -15.45 -10.27
C LEU A 46 -14.13 -13.92 -10.38
N GLY A 47 -14.86 -13.39 -11.36
CA GLY A 47 -15.09 -11.96 -11.54
C GLY A 47 -15.78 -11.32 -10.34
N LYS A 48 -16.80 -11.98 -9.77
CA LYS A 48 -17.46 -11.54 -8.55
C LYS A 48 -16.52 -11.51 -7.35
N GLY A 49 -15.72 -12.56 -7.17
CA GLY A 49 -14.72 -12.64 -6.09
C GLY A 49 -13.75 -11.47 -6.12
N PHE A 50 -13.16 -11.19 -7.29
CA PHE A 50 -12.24 -10.05 -7.44
C PHE A 50 -12.93 -8.69 -7.32
N LEU A 51 -14.19 -8.56 -7.76
CA LEU A 51 -14.98 -7.35 -7.54
C LEU A 51 -15.21 -7.10 -6.04
N ASP A 52 -15.51 -8.14 -5.26
CA ASP A 52 -15.68 -8.05 -3.81
C ASP A 52 -14.36 -7.62 -3.12
N VAL A 53 -13.20 -8.07 -3.62
CA VAL A 53 -11.90 -7.57 -3.15
C VAL A 53 -11.73 -6.08 -3.46
N PHE A 54 -12.07 -5.65 -4.69
CA PHE A 54 -11.96 -4.26 -5.11
C PHE A 54 -12.85 -3.32 -4.29
N VAL A 55 -14.13 -3.69 -4.10
CA VAL A 55 -15.08 -2.93 -3.28
C VAL A 55 -14.59 -2.85 -1.84
N SER A 56 -14.15 -3.99 -1.27
CA SER A 56 -13.63 -4.01 0.10
C SER A 56 -12.38 -3.16 0.28
N PHE A 57 -11.51 -3.09 -0.73
CA PHE A 57 -10.35 -2.20 -0.71
C PHE A 57 -10.80 -0.74 -0.69
N GLY A 58 -11.71 -0.36 -1.59
CA GLY A 58 -12.28 0.99 -1.67
C GLY A 58 -12.87 1.46 -0.33
N ASP A 59 -13.68 0.62 0.31
CA ASP A 59 -14.33 0.94 1.59
C ASP A 59 -13.31 1.15 2.74
N MET A 60 -12.27 0.30 2.78
CA MET A 60 -11.27 0.32 3.87
C MET A 60 -10.35 1.55 3.84
N ILE A 61 -10.30 2.22 2.69
CA ILE A 61 -9.38 3.30 2.39
C ILE A 61 -10.04 4.69 2.55
N THR A 62 -11.32 4.76 2.90
CA THR A 62 -12.10 6.02 2.98
C THR A 62 -11.66 7.02 4.06
N GLY A 63 -10.72 6.66 4.94
CA GLY A 63 -10.20 7.58 5.96
C GLY A 63 -9.43 8.77 5.37
N THR A 64 -9.98 9.98 5.49
CA THR A 64 -9.23 11.23 5.25
C THR A 64 -8.38 11.54 6.47
N LEU A 65 -7.10 11.82 6.24
CA LEU A 65 -6.17 12.23 7.29
C LEU A 65 -6.53 13.64 7.76
N GLY A 66 -7.30 13.75 8.84
CA GLY A 66 -7.48 14.98 9.59
C GLY A 66 -6.28 15.26 10.50
N ILE A 67 -5.06 15.21 9.97
CA ILE A 67 -3.83 15.44 10.74
C ILE A 67 -3.77 16.90 11.16
N LYS A 68 -3.63 17.12 12.46
CA LYS A 68 -3.52 18.44 13.08
C LYS A 68 -2.30 18.47 13.99
N ALA A 69 -1.95 19.65 14.49
CA ALA A 69 -0.83 19.82 15.39
C ALA A 69 -0.94 18.93 16.63
N GLU A 70 -2.15 18.74 17.16
CA GLU A 70 -2.47 17.92 18.32
C GLU A 70 -2.46 16.40 18.07
N THR A 71 -2.37 15.96 16.80
CA THR A 71 -2.28 14.52 16.47
C THR A 71 -1.05 13.92 17.13
N LYS A 72 -1.20 12.79 17.83
CA LYS A 72 -0.08 12.13 18.50
C LYS A 72 0.83 11.45 17.51
N LYS A 73 2.12 11.36 17.82
CA LYS A 73 3.06 10.54 17.04
C LYS A 73 2.61 9.07 17.01
N SER A 74 2.05 8.54 18.11
CA SER A 74 1.45 7.21 18.17
C SER A 74 0.24 7.03 17.25
N ASP A 75 -0.55 8.08 16.99
CA ASP A 75 -1.64 8.04 16.01
C ASP A 75 -1.09 7.93 14.57
N ILE A 76 0.07 8.53 14.29
CA ILE A 76 0.78 8.34 13.02
C ILE A 76 1.31 6.91 12.88
N GLY A 77 1.85 6.32 13.95
CA GLY A 77 2.23 4.90 13.96
C GLY A 77 1.05 3.96 13.73
N LYS A 78 -0.09 4.27 14.35
CA LYS A 78 -1.35 3.56 14.13
C LYS A 78 -1.82 3.69 12.68
N TYR A 79 -1.68 4.86 12.08
CA TYR A 79 -2.02 5.07 10.67
C TYR A 79 -1.26 4.13 9.74
N PHE A 80 0.07 4.01 9.90
CA PHE A 80 0.86 3.02 9.16
C PHE A 80 0.41 1.58 9.43
N SER A 81 0.09 1.26 10.69
CA SER A 81 -0.39 -0.08 11.08
C SER A 81 -1.76 -0.41 10.46
N ASP A 82 -2.63 0.57 10.30
CA ASP A 82 -3.93 0.38 9.68
C ASP A 82 -3.79 0.15 8.16
N ILE A 83 -2.83 0.84 7.51
CA ILE A 83 -2.45 0.52 6.12
C ILE A 83 -1.91 -0.92 6.01
N GLU A 84 -1.04 -1.36 6.94
CA GLU A 84 -0.52 -2.73 6.98
C GLU A 84 -1.66 -3.75 6.97
N LYS A 85 -2.63 -3.57 7.87
CA LYS A 85 -3.80 -4.46 7.98
C LYS A 85 -4.64 -4.45 6.71
N THR A 86 -4.84 -3.29 6.10
CA THR A 86 -5.58 -3.20 4.83
C THR A 86 -4.89 -3.99 3.73
N MET A 87 -3.58 -3.83 3.56
CA MET A 87 -2.85 -4.55 2.53
C MET A 87 -2.82 -6.06 2.79
N ILE A 88 -2.69 -6.49 4.04
CA ILE A 88 -2.79 -7.91 4.44
C ILE A 88 -4.17 -8.46 4.10
N SER A 89 -5.25 -7.74 4.44
CA SER A 89 -6.61 -8.19 4.13
C SER A 89 -6.85 -8.33 2.63
N VAL A 90 -6.36 -7.39 1.81
CA VAL A 90 -6.44 -7.49 0.35
C VAL A 90 -5.67 -8.71 -0.15
N LYS A 91 -4.43 -8.91 0.32
CA LYS A 91 -3.60 -10.08 0.00
C LYS A 91 -4.32 -11.39 0.30
N GLU A 92 -4.82 -11.55 1.53
CA GLU A 92 -5.51 -12.77 1.96
C GLU A 92 -6.75 -13.07 1.12
N LYS A 93 -7.54 -12.03 0.80
CA LYS A 93 -8.71 -12.18 -0.06
C LYS A 93 -8.33 -12.59 -1.48
N LEU A 94 -7.32 -11.96 -2.08
CA LEU A 94 -6.82 -12.35 -3.40
C LEU A 94 -6.34 -13.81 -3.43
N GLN A 95 -5.60 -14.24 -2.41
CA GLN A 95 -5.16 -15.63 -2.29
C GLN A 95 -6.36 -16.59 -2.14
N SER A 96 -7.35 -16.22 -1.33
CA SER A 96 -8.57 -17.01 -1.17
C SER A 96 -9.33 -17.17 -2.48
N GLU A 97 -9.45 -16.12 -3.28
CA GLU A 97 -10.12 -16.18 -4.58
C GLU A 97 -9.39 -17.08 -5.57
N VAL A 98 -8.06 -17.01 -5.62
CA VAL A 98 -7.27 -17.90 -6.48
C VAL A 98 -7.37 -19.37 -6.01
N VAL A 99 -7.42 -19.64 -4.71
CA VAL A 99 -7.58 -21.03 -4.21
C VAL A 99 -8.98 -21.59 -4.50
N LYS A 100 -10.03 -20.77 -4.34
CA LYS A 100 -11.42 -21.21 -4.55
C LYS A 100 -11.79 -21.36 -6.02
N ASN A 101 -11.32 -20.42 -6.84
CA ASN A 101 -11.83 -20.18 -8.20
C ASN A 101 -10.73 -20.19 -9.28
N GLY A 102 -9.45 -20.28 -8.89
CA GLY A 102 -8.28 -20.04 -9.76
C GLY A 102 -7.68 -21.29 -10.39
N ASN A 103 -8.49 -22.10 -11.08
CA ASN A 103 -7.98 -23.17 -11.97
C ASN A 103 -7.37 -22.61 -13.28
N TYR A 104 -6.83 -21.39 -13.24
CA TYR A 104 -6.36 -20.61 -14.38
C TYR A 104 -4.97 -20.03 -14.04
N GLU A 105 -3.93 -20.67 -14.55
CA GLU A 105 -2.53 -20.38 -14.19
C GLU A 105 -2.14 -18.91 -14.46
N LYS A 106 -2.68 -18.32 -15.53
CA LYS A 106 -2.47 -16.90 -15.87
C LYS A 106 -2.94 -15.95 -14.76
N VAL A 107 -4.12 -16.21 -14.20
CA VAL A 107 -4.71 -15.39 -13.12
C VAL A 107 -3.87 -15.54 -11.85
N LYS A 108 -3.53 -16.79 -11.50
CA LYS A 108 -2.68 -17.10 -10.36
C LYS A 108 -1.34 -16.38 -10.46
N THR A 109 -0.67 -16.45 -11.62
CA THR A 109 0.61 -15.78 -11.86
C THR A 109 0.53 -14.27 -11.67
N VAL A 110 -0.50 -13.62 -12.23
CA VAL A 110 -0.68 -12.16 -12.10
C VAL A 110 -0.98 -11.77 -10.65
N VAL A 111 -1.81 -12.53 -9.94
CA VAL A 111 -2.12 -12.30 -8.53
C VAL A 111 -0.87 -12.47 -7.66
N GLU A 112 -0.08 -13.54 -7.87
CA GLU A 112 1.17 -13.79 -7.14
C GLU A 112 2.20 -12.68 -7.38
N HIS A 113 2.34 -12.23 -8.63
CA HIS A 113 3.24 -11.11 -8.97
C HIS A 113 2.78 -9.81 -8.31
N PHE A 114 1.47 -9.53 -8.27
CA PHE A 114 0.94 -8.36 -7.59
C PHE A 114 1.16 -8.42 -6.07
N ILE A 115 0.95 -9.59 -5.45
CA ILE A 115 1.21 -9.77 -4.02
C ILE A 115 2.68 -9.56 -3.70
N THR A 116 3.57 -10.31 -4.33
CA THR A 116 5.00 -10.33 -3.99
C THR A 116 5.75 -9.08 -4.47
N GLY A 117 5.37 -8.56 -5.64
CA GLY A 117 5.98 -7.38 -6.24
C GLY A 117 5.47 -6.06 -5.69
N THR A 118 4.29 -6.04 -5.04
CA THR A 118 3.65 -4.81 -4.57
C THR A 118 3.14 -4.91 -3.14
N LEU A 119 2.13 -5.73 -2.86
CA LEU A 119 1.46 -5.73 -1.55
C LEU A 119 2.42 -6.05 -0.40
N ASP A 120 3.28 -7.05 -0.57
CA ASP A 120 4.24 -7.46 0.47
C ASP A 120 5.28 -6.37 0.78
N LYS A 121 5.72 -5.64 -0.24
CA LYS A 121 6.65 -4.51 -0.07
C LYS A 121 6.00 -3.33 0.63
N ILE A 122 4.74 -3.01 0.27
CA ILE A 122 3.97 -1.98 0.97
C ILE A 122 3.80 -2.38 2.44
N VAL A 123 3.38 -3.62 2.72
CA VAL A 123 3.23 -4.17 4.08
C VAL A 123 4.54 -4.03 4.87
N ALA A 124 5.66 -4.49 4.31
CA ALA A 124 6.96 -4.42 4.95
C ALA A 124 7.37 -2.97 5.26
N GLY A 125 7.22 -2.07 4.29
CA GLY A 125 7.58 -0.67 4.43
C GLY A 125 6.75 0.07 5.47
N VAL A 126 5.41 -0.03 5.44
CA VAL A 126 4.56 0.66 6.42
C VAL A 126 4.74 0.08 7.83
N LYS A 127 4.95 -1.23 7.95
CA LYS A 127 5.27 -1.87 9.23
C LYS A 127 6.57 -1.34 9.83
N GLU A 128 7.59 -1.15 9.00
CA GLU A 128 8.86 -0.56 9.45
C GLU A 128 8.67 0.91 9.84
N ALA A 129 7.98 1.71 9.03
CA ALA A 129 7.71 3.12 9.32
C ALA A 129 6.93 3.31 10.64
N ALA A 130 5.98 2.42 10.93
CA ALA A 130 5.20 2.45 12.18
C ALA A 130 6.06 2.40 13.44
N LYS A 131 7.21 1.70 13.41
CA LYS A 131 8.14 1.61 14.54
C LYS A 131 8.78 2.96 14.89
N GLY A 132 8.92 3.84 13.90
CA GLY A 132 9.50 5.16 14.10
C GLY A 132 8.50 6.18 14.63
N ALA A 133 7.22 6.08 14.26
CA ALA A 133 6.19 7.01 14.72
C ALA A 133 5.55 6.53 16.04
N THR A 134 6.27 6.70 17.15
CA THR A 134 5.85 6.23 18.48
C THR A 134 5.89 7.34 19.54
N GLY A 135 5.10 7.16 20.59
CA GLY A 135 4.99 8.08 21.73
C GLY A 135 3.75 8.98 21.67
N ASP A 136 3.26 9.37 22.84
CA ASP A 136 1.99 10.09 23.00
C ASP A 136 2.11 11.62 22.88
N ILE A 137 3.30 12.11 22.53
CA ILE A 137 3.54 13.52 22.27
C ILE A 137 2.93 13.88 20.91
N ALA A 138 2.34 15.06 20.83
CA ALA A 138 1.79 15.61 19.59
C ALA A 138 2.88 15.83 18.52
N ILE A 139 2.50 15.85 17.24
CA ILE A 139 3.43 16.18 16.15
C ILE A 139 3.78 17.68 16.13
N GLY A 140 2.87 18.53 16.61
CA GLY A 140 3.11 19.93 16.92
C GLY A 140 3.47 20.08 18.38
N ASN A 141 4.76 19.91 18.70
CA ASN A 141 5.29 19.89 20.07
C ASN A 141 6.51 20.81 20.22
N ALA A 142 6.47 21.98 19.58
CA ALA A 142 7.56 22.94 19.64
C ALA A 142 7.85 23.37 21.09
N VAL A 143 9.14 23.43 21.45
CA VAL A 143 9.58 23.75 22.80
C VAL A 143 9.94 25.23 22.91
N LYS A 144 9.40 25.89 23.94
CA LYS A 144 9.77 27.26 24.32
C LYS A 144 10.94 27.22 25.29
N ASN A 145 11.89 28.15 25.15
CA ASN A 145 12.99 28.36 26.09
C ASN A 145 13.91 27.13 26.28
N GLU A 146 13.85 26.17 25.36
CA GLU A 146 14.73 25.01 25.27
C GLU A 146 15.23 24.87 23.84
N ASP A 147 16.40 24.27 23.68
CA ASP A 147 16.92 23.91 22.37
C ASP A 147 16.02 22.84 21.73
N ALA A 148 15.90 22.87 20.40
CA ALA A 148 15.18 21.84 19.66
C ALA A 148 15.73 20.45 20.01
N LYS A 149 14.89 19.52 20.46
CA LYS A 149 15.35 18.19 20.87
C LYS A 149 15.44 17.22 19.70
N PRO A 150 16.61 16.61 19.48
CA PRO A 150 16.77 15.61 18.43
C PRO A 150 15.77 14.47 18.54
N ALA A 151 15.30 14.00 17.38
CA ALA A 151 14.57 12.74 17.32
C ALA A 151 15.54 11.57 17.58
N GLU A 152 15.00 10.47 18.10
CA GLU A 152 15.76 9.24 18.25
C GLU A 152 16.21 8.72 16.88
N ALA A 153 17.51 8.49 16.71
CA ALA A 153 18.07 8.06 15.42
C ALA A 153 17.42 6.76 14.90
N ALA A 154 17.13 5.80 15.78
CA ALA A 154 16.43 4.56 15.43
C ALA A 154 15.02 4.83 14.88
N SER A 155 14.32 5.83 15.43
CA SER A 155 12.99 6.22 14.99
C SER A 155 13.02 6.89 13.61
N ILE A 156 13.98 7.79 13.38
CA ILE A 156 14.20 8.41 12.06
C ILE A 156 14.54 7.35 11.02
N ASN A 157 15.47 6.43 11.33
CA ASN A 157 15.90 5.40 10.41
C ASN A 157 14.76 4.44 10.04
N ALA A 158 13.89 4.08 11.00
CA ALA A 158 12.70 3.27 10.73
C ALA A 158 11.72 3.99 9.78
N LEU A 159 11.47 5.28 9.99
CA LEU A 159 10.63 6.09 9.09
C LEU A 159 11.23 6.20 7.68
N VAL A 160 12.52 6.53 7.58
CA VAL A 160 13.23 6.67 6.30
C VAL A 160 13.20 5.35 5.53
N LYS A 161 13.59 4.24 6.17
CA LYS A 161 13.59 2.91 5.54
C LYS A 161 12.20 2.46 5.13
N GLY A 162 11.24 2.58 6.03
CA GLY A 162 9.87 2.18 5.77
C GLY A 162 9.23 2.98 4.64
N ILE A 163 9.36 4.31 4.65
CA ILE A 163 8.84 5.17 3.58
C ILE A 163 9.55 4.88 2.25
N LYS A 164 10.87 4.66 2.26
CA LYS A 164 11.63 4.29 1.07
C LYS A 164 11.11 3.03 0.40
N GLU A 165 10.94 1.95 1.17
CA GLU A 165 10.44 0.67 0.64
C GLU A 165 9.06 0.82 -0.03
N VAL A 166 8.19 1.67 0.53
CA VAL A 166 6.89 1.98 -0.09
C VAL A 166 7.08 2.84 -1.34
N VAL A 167 7.87 3.90 -1.27
CA VAL A 167 8.12 4.82 -2.40
C VAL A 167 8.65 4.09 -3.62
N ASP A 168 9.57 3.13 -3.43
CA ASP A 168 10.17 2.33 -4.51
C ASP A 168 9.14 1.51 -5.32
N VAL A 169 7.95 1.25 -4.76
CA VAL A 169 6.88 0.53 -5.44
C VAL A 169 5.70 1.41 -5.85
N VAL A 170 5.46 2.54 -5.17
CA VAL A 170 4.26 3.37 -5.41
C VAL A 170 4.50 4.61 -6.26
N LEU A 171 5.73 5.14 -6.31
CA LEU A 171 6.07 6.28 -7.16
C LEU A 171 6.68 5.80 -8.48
N LYS A 172 6.29 6.43 -9.58
CA LYS A 172 6.87 6.11 -10.89
C LYS A 172 8.28 6.66 -11.00
N LYS A 173 9.09 6.08 -11.88
CA LYS A 173 10.41 6.62 -12.20
C LYS A 173 10.29 8.06 -12.69
N GLY A 174 10.99 8.99 -12.03
CA GLY A 174 10.94 10.42 -12.34
C GLY A 174 9.74 11.17 -11.74
N GLU A 175 8.92 10.51 -10.91
CA GLU A 175 7.87 11.16 -10.13
C GLU A 175 8.46 11.81 -8.87
N GLY A 176 8.36 13.13 -8.79
CA GLY A 176 8.98 13.94 -7.75
C GLY A 176 10.48 14.19 -7.97
N ASP A 177 10.98 15.27 -7.38
CA ASP A 177 12.40 15.63 -7.35
C ASP A 177 12.85 15.84 -5.91
N SER A 178 13.75 14.96 -5.42
CA SER A 178 14.32 15.07 -4.07
C SER A 178 15.12 16.35 -3.84
N ASN A 179 15.52 17.04 -4.91
CA ASN A 179 16.25 18.30 -4.87
C ASN A 179 15.38 19.51 -5.21
N ALA A 180 14.05 19.35 -5.28
CA ALA A 180 13.14 20.44 -5.65
C ALA A 180 13.33 21.63 -4.70
N THR A 181 13.52 22.80 -5.31
CA THR A 181 13.63 24.07 -4.59
C THR A 181 13.12 25.23 -5.42
N LYS A 182 12.40 26.15 -4.78
CA LYS A 182 11.81 27.36 -5.35
C LYS A 182 11.95 28.57 -4.42
N THR A 183 12.06 28.38 -3.11
CA THR A 183 12.20 29.52 -2.17
C THR A 183 13.64 30.04 -2.14
N GLY A 184 13.81 31.27 -1.65
CA GLY A 184 15.10 31.94 -1.58
C GLY A 184 16.05 31.32 -0.55
N ASP A 185 17.36 31.49 -0.76
CA ASP A 185 18.39 30.90 0.11
C ASP A 185 18.39 31.49 1.52
N THR A 186 18.01 32.75 1.68
CA THR A 186 17.91 33.41 2.98
C THR A 186 16.81 32.79 3.82
N GLU A 187 15.65 32.56 3.21
CA GLU A 187 14.49 31.90 3.83
C GLU A 187 14.86 30.48 4.24
N LYS A 188 15.43 29.68 3.33
CA LYS A 188 15.83 28.29 3.59
C LYS A 188 16.83 28.16 4.73
N LYS A 189 17.87 29.02 4.74
CA LYS A 189 18.87 29.05 5.81
C LYS A 189 18.27 29.43 7.16
N SER A 190 17.24 30.28 7.17
CA SER A 190 16.58 30.69 8.41
C SER A 190 15.82 29.54 9.10
N ILE A 191 15.33 28.57 8.33
CA ILE A 191 14.54 27.42 8.82
C ILE A 191 15.38 26.46 9.65
N GLY A 192 16.70 26.40 9.41
CA GLY A 192 17.61 25.59 10.23
C GLY A 192 17.46 25.90 11.73
N LYS A 193 17.13 27.16 12.08
CA LYS A 193 16.88 27.58 13.46
C LYS A 193 15.64 26.91 14.12
N LEU A 194 14.74 26.30 13.36
CA LEU A 194 13.66 25.46 13.91
C LEU A 194 14.19 24.10 14.37
N LEU A 195 15.21 23.57 13.68
CA LEU A 195 15.74 22.21 13.82
C LEU A 195 16.93 22.14 14.79
N SER A 196 17.76 23.19 14.79
CA SER A 196 19.03 23.29 15.52
C SER A 196 19.19 24.58 16.31
N GLY A 197 18.12 25.38 16.40
CA GLY A 197 18.20 26.68 17.03
C GLY A 197 18.48 26.58 18.53
N LYS A 198 19.50 27.31 18.98
CA LYS A 198 19.83 27.50 20.39
C LYS A 198 19.48 28.91 20.84
N GLY A 199 18.80 29.04 21.98
CA GLY A 199 18.48 30.32 22.60
C GLY A 199 17.23 31.07 22.07
N ALA A 200 16.96 32.24 22.66
CA ALA A 200 15.66 32.91 22.68
C ALA A 200 15.09 33.40 21.32
N ASN A 201 15.89 33.45 20.25
CA ASN A 201 15.49 33.94 18.91
C ASN A 201 15.35 32.83 17.86
N SER A 202 15.37 31.57 18.29
CA SER A 202 15.09 30.40 17.47
C SER A 202 13.59 30.11 17.51
N GLY A 203 13.02 29.65 16.40
CA GLY A 203 11.61 29.34 16.34
C GLY A 203 10.68 30.55 16.18
N THR A 204 11.09 31.61 15.48
CA THR A 204 10.24 32.80 15.30
C THR A 204 9.12 32.58 14.29
N GLU A 205 8.07 33.41 14.33
CA GLU A 205 7.00 33.41 13.32
C GLU A 205 7.55 33.51 11.88
N GLN A 206 8.59 34.31 11.65
CA GLN A 206 9.21 34.44 10.32
C GLN A 206 9.90 33.14 9.87
N GLN A 207 10.52 32.41 10.79
CA GLN A 207 11.17 31.13 10.49
C GLN A 207 10.11 30.04 10.23
N ALA A 208 9.03 30.03 11.01
CA ALA A 208 7.88 29.17 10.77
C ALA A 208 7.16 29.48 9.45
N ALA A 209 7.06 30.75 9.08
CA ALA A 209 6.52 31.19 7.80
C ALA A 209 7.42 30.75 6.63
N ALA A 210 8.75 30.86 6.76
CA ALA A 210 9.69 30.35 5.77
C ALA A 210 9.58 28.82 5.60
N ALA A 211 9.41 28.09 6.71
CA ALA A 211 9.17 26.64 6.68
C ALA A 211 7.87 26.31 5.94
N SER A 212 6.78 27.02 6.26
CA SER A 212 5.49 26.86 5.60
C SER A 212 5.56 27.18 4.11
N ALA A 213 6.31 28.22 3.71
CA ALA A 213 6.55 28.57 2.31
C ALA A 213 7.32 27.46 1.58
N SER A 214 8.34 26.88 2.20
CA SER A 214 9.11 25.76 1.65
C SER A 214 8.24 24.52 1.44
N ILE A 215 7.45 24.16 2.46
CA ILE A 215 6.47 23.06 2.39
C ILE A 215 5.44 23.31 1.29
N GLY A 216 4.95 24.54 1.16
CA GLY A 216 3.99 24.95 0.13
C GLY A 216 4.56 24.90 -1.29
N ALA A 217 5.85 25.19 -1.44
CA ALA A 217 6.52 25.31 -2.74
C ALA A 217 6.74 23.97 -3.47
N VAL A 218 6.91 22.87 -2.72
CA VAL A 218 7.17 21.53 -3.28
C VAL A 218 5.92 20.66 -3.35
N SER A 219 5.94 19.60 -4.15
CA SER A 219 4.88 18.58 -4.13
C SER A 219 5.11 17.59 -2.98
N GLY A 220 4.09 16.80 -2.63
CA GLY A 220 4.30 15.71 -1.67
C GLY A 220 5.18 14.59 -2.22
N ALA A 221 5.21 14.39 -3.55
CA ALA A 221 6.11 13.43 -4.19
C ALA A 221 7.58 13.87 -4.04
N ASP A 222 7.86 15.17 -4.16
CA ASP A 222 9.20 15.72 -3.90
C ASP A 222 9.64 15.44 -2.45
N ILE A 223 8.72 15.62 -1.49
CA ILE A 223 8.96 15.33 -0.07
C ILE A 223 9.23 13.84 0.15
N LEU A 224 8.41 12.96 -0.41
CA LEU A 224 8.59 11.51 -0.33
C LEU A 224 9.92 11.07 -0.95
N GLN A 225 10.28 11.62 -2.10
CA GLN A 225 11.58 11.36 -2.74
C GLN A 225 12.73 11.89 -1.88
N ALA A 226 12.60 13.06 -1.28
CA ALA A 226 13.62 13.58 -0.36
C ALA A 226 13.82 12.68 0.85
N ILE A 227 12.74 12.12 1.43
CA ILE A 227 12.81 11.16 2.53
C ILE A 227 13.44 9.84 2.04
N ALA A 228 12.98 9.27 0.93
CA ALA A 228 13.46 7.99 0.42
C ALA A 228 14.95 8.01 0.01
N ASN A 229 15.43 9.16 -0.45
CA ASN A 229 16.84 9.39 -0.82
C ASN A 229 17.69 9.96 0.33
N SER A 230 17.10 10.16 1.51
CA SER A 230 17.86 10.62 2.68
C SER A 230 18.79 9.50 3.20
N GLY A 231 19.92 9.91 3.77
CA GLY A 231 20.81 9.00 4.49
C GLY A 231 20.22 8.54 5.82
N GLU A 232 20.76 7.46 6.37
CA GLU A 232 20.45 7.06 7.75
C GLU A 232 21.08 8.05 8.74
N ALA A 233 20.33 8.41 9.79
CA ALA A 233 20.82 9.21 10.92
C ALA A 233 21.87 8.44 11.73
N ALA A 234 22.96 9.10 12.11
CA ALA A 234 24.04 8.49 12.86
C ALA A 234 23.64 8.16 14.32
N ALA A 235 24.01 6.96 14.79
CA ALA A 235 23.78 6.55 16.18
C ALA A 235 24.62 7.37 17.15
N GLY A 236 23.99 7.97 18.17
CA GLY A 236 24.67 8.69 19.26
C GLY A 236 25.09 10.13 18.92
N LYS A 237 24.81 10.61 17.71
CA LYS A 237 24.93 12.01 17.31
C LYS A 237 23.76 12.37 16.42
N ALA A 238 22.64 12.75 17.03
CA ALA A 238 21.76 13.67 16.36
C ALA A 238 22.35 15.09 16.54
N ASP A 239 23.61 15.25 16.14
CA ASP A 239 24.20 16.58 16.02
C ASP A 239 23.41 17.29 14.91
N ASP A 240 23.24 18.61 15.06
CA ASP A 240 22.55 19.57 14.19
C ASP A 240 22.88 19.50 12.68
N LYS A 241 23.77 18.58 12.28
CA LYS A 241 24.36 18.42 10.94
C LYS A 241 23.69 17.35 10.08
N ASP A 242 22.94 16.39 10.61
CA ASP A 242 22.37 15.29 9.79
C ASP A 242 21.18 15.72 8.92
N LEU A 243 20.57 16.87 9.20
CA LEU A 243 19.64 17.57 8.30
C LEU A 243 20.25 18.85 7.70
N ALA A 244 21.54 19.13 7.92
CA ALA A 244 22.21 20.39 7.56
C ALA A 244 23.53 20.21 6.78
N VAL A 245 23.65 19.15 5.98
CA VAL A 245 24.67 19.08 4.91
C VAL A 245 24.24 20.00 3.78
N ALA A 246 25.13 20.57 2.97
CA ALA A 246 24.82 21.59 1.94
C ALA A 246 23.67 21.25 0.94
N SER A 247 23.19 20.00 0.89
CA SER A 247 21.94 19.53 0.26
C SER A 247 20.65 19.90 1.01
N ALA A 248 20.75 20.39 2.24
CA ALA A 248 19.68 20.77 3.17
C ALA A 248 18.97 22.08 2.83
N ASN A 249 19.51 22.89 1.93
CA ASN A 249 18.88 24.14 1.49
C ASN A 249 17.97 23.90 0.27
N LYS A 250 17.28 22.76 0.23
CA LYS A 250 16.27 22.43 -0.77
C LYS A 250 14.93 22.32 -0.09
N ASP A 251 13.88 22.89 -0.69
CA ASP A 251 12.56 22.93 -0.08
C ASP A 251 12.01 21.52 0.19
N ALA A 252 12.29 20.55 -0.69
CA ALA A 252 11.89 19.16 -0.51
C ALA A 252 12.58 18.50 0.69
N VAL A 253 13.88 18.71 0.84
CA VAL A 253 14.68 18.20 1.97
C VAL A 253 14.25 18.85 3.27
N ILE A 254 13.99 20.16 3.27
CA ILE A 254 13.48 20.89 4.44
C ILE A 254 12.13 20.36 4.87
N ALA A 255 11.18 20.24 3.94
CA ALA A 255 9.85 19.73 4.23
C ALA A 255 9.88 18.27 4.71
N GLY A 256 10.71 17.42 4.08
CA GLY A 256 10.93 16.04 4.52
C GLY A 256 11.56 15.95 5.90
N GLY A 257 12.56 16.78 6.19
CA GLY A 257 13.20 16.88 7.50
C GLY A 257 12.25 17.31 8.60
N ILE A 258 11.40 18.32 8.35
CA ILE A 258 10.34 18.74 9.28
C ILE A 258 9.34 17.62 9.51
N ALA A 259 8.87 16.95 8.44
CA ALA A 259 7.92 15.85 8.56
C ALA A 259 8.50 14.69 9.38
N LEU A 260 9.74 14.27 9.08
CA LEU A 260 10.43 13.21 9.83
C LEU A 260 10.60 13.60 11.30
N ARG A 261 11.05 14.83 11.59
CA ARG A 261 11.23 15.32 12.96
C ARG A 261 9.91 15.34 13.74
N ALA A 262 8.83 15.75 13.09
CA ALA A 262 7.51 15.81 13.69
C ALA A 262 6.93 14.42 13.97
N MET A 263 7.12 13.44 13.07
CA MET A 263 6.64 12.06 13.25
C MET A 263 7.50 11.25 14.23
N ALA A 264 8.82 11.45 14.21
CA ALA A 264 9.76 10.60 14.94
C ALA A 264 9.70 10.79 16.45
N LYS A 265 9.89 9.70 17.19
CA LYS A 265 9.95 9.69 18.65
C LYS A 265 11.06 10.62 19.17
N GLY A 266 10.73 11.40 20.19
CA GLY A 266 11.63 12.38 20.81
C GLY A 266 11.85 13.67 20.00
N GLY A 267 11.45 13.71 18.71
CA GLY A 267 11.66 14.87 17.86
C GLY A 267 10.84 16.08 18.30
N GLN A 268 11.52 17.21 18.53
CA GLN A 268 10.92 18.51 18.82
C GLN A 268 11.58 19.61 17.99
N LEU A 269 10.82 20.65 17.66
CA LEU A 269 11.29 21.88 17.05
C LEU A 269 11.40 23.00 18.08
N ALA A 270 12.20 24.02 17.83
CA ALA A 270 12.29 25.21 18.67
C ALA A 270 11.16 26.21 18.37
N ALA A 271 10.65 26.88 19.40
CA ALA A 271 9.76 28.04 19.33
C ALA A 271 10.31 29.21 20.16
N LYS A 272 10.16 30.44 19.64
CA LYS A 272 10.60 31.66 20.32
C LYS A 272 9.87 31.84 21.66
N ASN A 273 10.61 32.27 22.68
CA ASN A 273 10.03 32.57 24.00
C ASN A 273 9.28 33.91 24.00
N GLY A 274 8.25 34.04 24.85
CA GLY A 274 7.51 35.28 25.09
C GLY A 274 6.34 35.56 24.14
N GLU A 275 6.09 34.70 23.14
CA GLU A 275 4.99 34.86 22.16
C GLU A 275 4.40 33.49 21.77
N ASP A 276 3.16 33.18 22.19
CA ASP A 276 2.49 31.90 21.86
C ASP A 276 2.31 31.70 20.34
N LYS A 277 2.23 32.80 19.58
CA LYS A 277 2.09 32.78 18.12
C LYS A 277 3.21 32.02 17.42
N SER A 278 4.44 32.13 17.94
CA SER A 278 5.60 31.41 17.38
C SER A 278 5.44 29.90 17.52
N GLU A 279 4.99 29.42 18.68
CA GLU A 279 4.71 28.00 18.91
C GLU A 279 3.61 27.51 17.98
N TYR A 280 2.48 28.24 17.88
CA TYR A 280 1.38 27.86 16.99
C TYR A 280 1.82 27.81 15.52
N ALA A 281 2.64 28.77 15.07
CA ALA A 281 3.15 28.79 13.71
C ALA A 281 4.08 27.59 13.41
N VAL A 282 4.99 27.26 14.33
CA VAL A 282 5.89 26.10 14.18
C VAL A 282 5.10 24.80 14.19
N ASN A 283 4.16 24.65 15.11
CA ASN A 283 3.29 23.46 15.21
C ASN A 283 2.42 23.31 13.96
N GLY A 284 1.92 24.41 13.39
CA GLY A 284 1.21 24.41 12.12
C GLY A 284 2.08 23.97 10.94
N ALA A 285 3.34 24.42 10.88
CA ALA A 285 4.28 23.98 9.86
C ALA A 285 4.58 22.47 9.96
N SER A 286 4.78 21.95 11.18
CA SER A 286 4.92 20.51 11.43
C SER A 286 3.72 19.71 10.92
N ALA A 287 2.50 20.11 11.31
CA ALA A 287 1.28 19.44 10.89
C ALA A 287 1.11 19.46 9.36
N SER A 288 1.40 20.60 8.72
CA SER A 288 1.35 20.75 7.27
C SER A 288 2.33 19.81 6.55
N ALA A 289 3.58 19.73 7.02
CA ALA A 289 4.58 18.84 6.44
C ALA A 289 4.19 17.36 6.56
N VAL A 290 3.75 16.93 7.75
CA VAL A 290 3.31 15.55 7.99
C VAL A 290 2.07 15.23 7.14
N ASN A 291 1.07 16.11 7.13
CA ASN A 291 -0.16 15.90 6.39
C ASN A 291 0.10 15.76 4.88
N LYS A 292 0.93 16.64 4.31
CA LYS A 292 1.29 16.61 2.89
C LYS A 292 2.05 15.32 2.51
N THR A 293 2.96 14.89 3.37
CA THR A 293 3.73 13.64 3.21
C THR A 293 2.80 12.42 3.21
N LEU A 294 2.02 12.25 4.27
CA LEU A 294 1.19 11.05 4.46
C LEU A 294 -0.01 11.00 3.50
N SER A 295 -0.63 12.14 3.21
CA SER A 295 -1.70 12.22 2.21
C SER A 295 -1.20 11.83 0.82
N THR A 296 0.02 12.21 0.46
CA THR A 296 0.59 11.81 -0.84
C THR A 296 0.96 10.33 -0.85
N LEU A 297 1.55 9.82 0.24
CA LEU A 297 1.91 8.41 0.35
C LEU A 297 0.70 7.51 0.19
N ILE A 298 -0.40 7.83 0.88
CA ILE A 298 -1.61 7.00 0.80
C ILE A 298 -2.28 7.08 -0.57
N ILE A 299 -2.28 8.25 -1.22
CA ILE A 299 -2.80 8.38 -2.59
C ILE A 299 -1.96 7.51 -3.55
N ALA A 300 -0.63 7.53 -3.41
CA ALA A 300 0.24 6.70 -4.24
C ALA A 300 0.01 5.19 -4.01
N ILE A 301 -0.15 4.77 -2.74
CA ILE A 301 -0.54 3.39 -2.40
C ILE A 301 -1.87 3.02 -3.05
N ARG A 302 -2.90 3.88 -2.94
CA ARG A 302 -4.21 3.66 -3.56
C ARG A 302 -4.11 3.42 -5.05
N ASN A 303 -3.49 4.37 -5.75
CA ASN A 303 -3.34 4.31 -7.20
C ASN A 303 -2.60 3.06 -7.65
N THR A 304 -1.60 2.62 -6.87
CA THR A 304 -0.80 1.42 -7.16
C THR A 304 -1.61 0.15 -6.97
N VAL A 305 -2.35 0.05 -5.86
CA VAL A 305 -3.21 -1.11 -5.58
C VAL A 305 -4.36 -1.20 -6.57
N ASP A 306 -5.03 -0.08 -6.86
CA ASP A 306 -6.09 0.00 -7.87
C ASP A 306 -5.59 -0.45 -9.25
N SER A 307 -4.38 0.00 -9.64
CA SER A 307 -3.77 -0.42 -10.89
C SER A 307 -3.47 -1.92 -10.92
N GLY A 308 -3.02 -2.50 -9.81
CA GLY A 308 -2.79 -3.94 -9.69
C GLY A 308 -4.07 -4.76 -9.79
N LEU A 309 -5.13 -4.35 -9.07
CA LEU A 309 -6.45 -4.97 -9.15
C LEU A 309 -7.04 -4.85 -10.57
N LYS A 310 -6.87 -3.71 -11.23
CA LYS A 310 -7.29 -3.53 -12.63
C LYS A 310 -6.58 -4.51 -13.58
N LYS A 311 -5.27 -4.72 -13.42
CA LYS A 311 -4.52 -5.70 -14.24
C LYS A 311 -5.00 -7.13 -14.03
N ILE A 312 -5.37 -7.50 -12.81
CA ILE A 312 -6.01 -8.80 -12.54
C ILE A 312 -7.31 -8.90 -13.34
N ASN A 313 -8.16 -7.87 -13.27
CA ASN A 313 -9.43 -7.85 -14.02
C ASN A 313 -9.23 -7.90 -15.54
N GLU A 314 -8.25 -7.17 -16.07
CA GLU A 314 -7.87 -7.24 -17.49
C GLU A 314 -7.42 -8.65 -17.87
N THR A 315 -6.65 -9.33 -17.01
CA THR A 315 -6.23 -10.73 -17.22
C THR A 315 -7.43 -11.66 -17.26
N LEU A 316 -8.38 -11.51 -16.34
CA LEU A 316 -9.62 -12.31 -16.31
C LEU A 316 -10.40 -12.20 -17.63
N ALA A 317 -10.50 -11.01 -18.19
CA ALA A 317 -11.21 -10.78 -19.45
C ALA A 317 -10.56 -11.50 -20.65
N THR A 318 -9.29 -11.93 -20.54
CA THR A 318 -8.58 -12.67 -21.60
C THR A 318 -8.64 -14.19 -21.44
N ILE A 319 -9.17 -14.69 -20.32
CA ILE A 319 -9.22 -16.12 -20.05
C ILE A 319 -10.18 -16.83 -21.00
N LYS A 320 -9.72 -17.96 -21.53
CA LYS A 320 -10.50 -18.86 -22.37
C LYS A 320 -10.69 -20.21 -21.69
N GLN A 321 -11.63 -21.01 -22.18
CA GLN A 321 -11.89 -22.34 -21.68
C GLN A 321 -10.64 -23.25 -21.73
N GLU A 322 -9.82 -23.12 -22.78
CA GLU A 322 -8.56 -23.85 -22.93
C GLU A 322 -7.45 -23.47 -21.92
N ASP A 323 -7.58 -22.32 -21.25
CA ASP A 323 -6.61 -21.87 -20.25
C ASP A 323 -6.81 -22.56 -18.88
N LYS A 324 -7.88 -23.35 -18.74
CA LYS A 324 -8.16 -24.09 -17.51
C LYS A 324 -7.14 -25.20 -17.34
N THR A 325 -6.43 -25.19 -16.21
CA THR A 325 -5.49 -26.27 -15.88
C THR A 325 -6.29 -27.56 -15.70
N SER A 326 -5.97 -28.60 -16.48
CA SER A 326 -6.53 -29.92 -16.23
C SER A 326 -6.10 -30.35 -14.83
N GLU A 327 -7.07 -30.57 -13.93
CA GLU A 327 -6.78 -31.35 -12.72
C GLU A 327 -6.14 -32.65 -13.21
N ALA A 328 -4.89 -32.89 -12.81
CA ALA A 328 -4.27 -34.19 -13.02
C ALA A 328 -5.14 -35.19 -12.24
N SER A 329 -6.11 -35.77 -12.94
CA SER A 329 -6.89 -36.88 -12.46
C SER A 329 -5.88 -37.94 -12.04
N GLY A 330 -5.76 -38.16 -10.73
CA GLY A 330 -5.02 -39.25 -10.15
C GLY A 330 -5.66 -40.56 -10.60
N VAL A 331 -5.37 -40.97 -11.82
CA VAL A 331 -5.61 -42.32 -12.31
C VAL A 331 -4.31 -43.07 -12.06
N GLN A 332 -4.12 -43.51 -10.82
CA GLN A 332 -3.29 -44.70 -10.59
C GLN A 332 -4.06 -45.87 -11.20
N GLN A 333 -3.77 -46.15 -12.47
CA GLN A 333 -4.14 -47.38 -13.14
C GLN A 333 -3.11 -48.45 -12.75
N GLN A 334 -3.65 -49.51 -12.14
CA GLN A 334 -3.17 -50.90 -12.04
C GLN A 334 -1.88 -51.19 -11.27
#